data_AF-A0A9X6LEG6-F1
#
_entry.id   AF-A0A9X6LEG6-F1
#
_cell.length_a   1.000
_cell.length_b   1.000
_cell.length_c   1.000
_cell.angle_alpha   90.00
_cell.angle_beta   90.00
_cell.angle_gamma   90.00
#
_symmetry.space_group_name_H-M   'P 1'
#
loop_
_entity.id
_entity.type
_entity.pdbx_description
1 polymer ?
#
loop_
_entity_poly.entity_id
_entity_poly.type
_entity_poly.pdbx_seq_one_letter_code
_entity_poly.pdbx_strand_id
1 'polypeptide(L)'
;MVDLDIKDVTVKMELNGVFWNEDRIAEMKVTTKEEHSVILRLVVDLESKTIRATSAEIVNGFCPLCKQKRDECSELNDLQNKMEILEEAYDWVREHPEYRFQLSFYEYNKFEVVK
;
A
#
# COMPACT_ATOMS: atom_id res chain seq x y z
N MET A 1 -1.32 -15.86 -1.98
CA MET A 1 -1.78 -15.31 -0.70
C MET A 1 -0.56 -14.88 0.06
N VAL A 2 -0.21 -13.62 -0.19
CA VAL A 2 0.72 -12.85 0.62
C VAL A 2 0.19 -12.78 2.06
N ASP A 3 1.11 -12.91 3.02
CA ASP A 3 0.89 -12.70 4.45
C ASP A 3 2.12 -11.93 4.95
N LEU A 4 1.95 -10.62 5.13
CA LEU A 4 3.05 -9.72 5.48
C LEU A 4 3.30 -9.63 6.99
N ASP A 5 2.39 -10.19 7.81
CA ASP A 5 2.37 -10.00 9.26
C ASP A 5 2.56 -8.50 9.62
N ILE A 6 1.66 -7.67 9.11
CA ILE A 6 1.76 -6.20 9.15
C ILE A 6 1.78 -5.71 10.61
N LYS A 7 2.77 -4.89 10.93
CA LYS A 7 2.86 -4.13 12.17
C LYS A 7 2.21 -2.76 12.04
N ASP A 8 2.50 -2.06 10.94
CA ASP A 8 2.05 -0.69 10.68
C ASP A 8 1.93 -0.42 9.18
N VAL A 9 0.91 0.35 8.79
CA VAL A 9 0.83 1.01 7.49
C VAL A 9 0.76 2.52 7.68
N THR A 10 1.76 3.23 7.15
CA THR A 10 1.75 4.68 7.10
C THR A 10 1.35 5.14 5.70
N VAL A 11 0.31 5.97 5.59
CA VAL A 11 -0.11 6.58 4.32
C VAL A 11 0.39 8.02 4.26
N LYS A 12 0.99 8.42 3.14
CA LYS A 12 1.35 9.82 2.92
C LYS A 12 0.06 10.62 2.70
N MET A 13 -0.24 11.51 3.66
CA MET A 13 -1.37 12.43 3.56
C MET A 13 -0.94 13.77 2.98
N GLU A 14 -1.72 14.29 2.05
CA GLU A 14 -1.58 15.66 1.57
C GLU A 14 -2.19 16.66 2.56
N LEU A 15 -1.86 17.95 2.41
CA LEU A 15 -2.27 19.01 3.35
C LEU A 15 -3.80 19.16 3.49
N ASN A 16 -4.54 18.74 2.48
CA ASN A 16 -6.01 18.72 2.45
C ASN A 16 -6.61 17.43 3.04
N GLY A 17 -5.79 16.52 3.57
CA GLY A 17 -6.22 15.27 4.20
C GLY A 17 -6.55 14.14 3.23
N VAL A 18 -6.21 14.25 1.93
CA VAL A 18 -6.33 13.13 0.98
C VAL A 18 -5.10 12.23 0.98
N PHE A 19 -5.27 10.99 0.53
CA PHE A 19 -4.20 9.98 0.45
C PHE A 19 -3.41 10.01 -0.87
N TRP A 20 -3.72 10.93 -1.79
CA TRP A 20 -3.08 11.01 -3.10
C TRP A 20 -2.73 12.46 -3.47
N ASN A 21 -1.69 12.64 -4.27
CA ASN A 21 -1.27 13.94 -4.77
C ASN A 21 -2.13 14.43 -5.96
N GLU A 22 -1.81 15.58 -6.54
CA GLU A 22 -2.54 16.14 -7.68
C GLU A 22 -2.59 15.20 -8.92
N ASP A 23 -1.57 14.36 -9.08
CA ASP A 23 -1.47 13.34 -10.14
C ASP A 23 -2.23 12.04 -9.84
N ARG A 24 -3.04 12.01 -8.77
CA ARG A 24 -3.74 10.82 -8.28
C ARG A 24 -2.80 9.68 -7.85
N ILE A 25 -1.58 10.03 -7.43
CA ILE A 25 -0.62 9.07 -6.90
C ILE A 25 -0.65 9.08 -5.38
N ALA A 26 -0.93 7.91 -4.80
CA ALA A 26 -0.83 7.66 -3.37
C ALA A 26 0.47 6.92 -3.03
N GLU A 27 1.00 7.14 -1.82
CA GLU A 27 2.16 6.42 -1.32
C GLU A 27 1.84 5.80 0.05
N MET A 28 2.05 4.49 0.16
CA MET A 28 1.84 3.74 1.40
C MET A 28 3.14 3.05 1.78
N LYS A 29 3.59 3.21 3.02
CA LYS A 29 4.69 2.45 3.60
C LYS A 29 4.10 1.34 4.46
N VAL A 30 4.36 0.10 4.08
CA VAL A 30 3.98 -1.09 4.84
C VAL A 30 5.19 -1.54 5.65
N THR A 31 5.01 -1.75 6.95
CA THR A 31 6.05 -2.25 7.86
C THR A 31 5.57 -3.54 8.51
N THR A 32 6.36 -4.60 8.36
CA THR A 32 6.10 -5.92 8.97
C THR A 32 6.54 -5.96 10.43
N LYS A 33 6.10 -6.96 11.20
CA LYS A 33 6.58 -7.19 12.58
C LYS A 33 8.07 -7.49 12.69
N GLU A 34 8.70 -7.97 11.61
CA GLU A 34 10.15 -8.16 11.50
C GLU A 34 10.92 -6.87 11.15
N GLU A 35 10.24 -5.72 11.17
CA GLU A 35 10.79 -4.39 10.84
C GLU A 35 11.31 -4.26 9.40
N HIS A 36 10.85 -5.12 8.49
CA HIS A 36 11.03 -4.95 7.05
C HIS A 36 9.97 -4.01 6.50
N SER A 37 10.36 -3.12 5.58
CA SER A 37 9.44 -2.13 5.01
C SER A 37 9.49 -2.09 3.49
N VAL A 38 8.31 -1.94 2.90
CA VAL A 38 8.10 -1.68 1.48
C VAL A 38 7.27 -0.41 1.30
N ILE A 39 7.66 0.45 0.36
CA ILE A 39 6.85 1.56 -0.13
C ILE A 39 6.10 1.10 -1.37
N LEU A 40 4.78 1.23 -1.35
CA LEU A 40 3.91 1.09 -2.50
C LEU A 40 3.59 2.47 -3.05
N ARG A 41 3.73 2.65 -4.36
CA ARG A 41 3.11 3.77 -5.08
C ARG A 41 1.90 3.28 -5.82
N LEU A 42 0.80 3.99 -5.67
CA LEU A 42 -0.51 3.60 -6.16
C LEU A 42 -1.05 4.67 -7.09
N VAL A 43 -1.79 4.26 -8.11
CA VAL A 43 -2.69 5.16 -8.84
C VAL A 43 -4.09 4.99 -8.29
N VAL A 44 -4.75 6.13 -8.03
CA VAL A 44 -6.11 6.22 -7.50
C VAL A 44 -7.05 6.68 -8.62
N ASP A 45 -7.93 5.80 -9.07
CA ASP A 45 -8.98 6.15 -10.03
C ASP A 45 -10.26 6.48 -9.26
N LEU A 46 -10.64 7.76 -9.25
CA LEU A 46 -11.86 8.22 -8.59
C LEU A 46 -13.13 7.92 -9.37
N GLU A 47 -13.05 7.79 -10.70
CA GLU A 47 -14.22 7.53 -11.54
C GLU A 47 -14.65 6.08 -11.38
N SER A 48 -13.69 5.16 -11.47
CA SER A 48 -13.91 3.73 -11.28
C SER A 48 -13.95 3.32 -9.80
N LYS A 49 -13.55 4.21 -8.88
CA LYS A 49 -13.32 3.92 -7.46
C LYS A 49 -12.38 2.75 -7.26
N THR A 50 -11.23 2.79 -7.92
CA THR A 50 -10.23 1.72 -7.84
C THR A 50 -8.86 2.24 -7.45
N ILE A 51 -8.04 1.33 -6.91
CA ILE A 51 -6.63 1.55 -6.62
C ILE A 51 -5.78 0.45 -7.24
N ARG A 52 -4.58 0.81 -7.68
CA ARG A 52 -3.61 -0.13 -8.26
C ARG A 52 -2.20 0.27 -7.89
N ALA A 53 -1.38 -0.67 -7.46
CA ALA A 53 0.04 -0.43 -7.26
C ALA A 53 0.80 -0.35 -8.60
N THR A 54 1.61 0.68 -8.79
CA THR A 54 2.47 0.85 -9.96
C THR A 54 3.89 0.40 -9.67
N SER A 55 4.36 0.60 -8.44
CA SER A 55 5.68 0.17 -7.99
C SER A 55 5.68 -0.22 -6.52
N ALA A 56 6.60 -1.11 -6.18
CA ALA A 56 6.94 -1.48 -4.81
C ALA A 56 8.46 -1.33 -4.62
N GLU A 57 8.90 -0.65 -3.56
CA GLU A 57 10.32 -0.41 -3.27
C GLU A 57 10.65 -0.82 -1.84
N ILE A 58 11.70 -1.62 -1.68
CA ILE A 58 12.22 -1.99 -0.36
C ILE A 58 12.99 -0.79 0.20
N VAL A 59 12.58 -0.33 1.38
CA VAL A 59 13.20 0.83 2.05
C VAL A 59 14.30 0.40 3.00
N ASN A 60 14.06 -0.69 3.75
CA ASN A 60 14.99 -1.16 4.77
C ASN A 60 15.01 -2.68 4.87
N GLY A 61 16.22 -3.23 5.02
CA GLY A 61 16.46 -4.65 5.24
C GLY A 61 16.14 -5.49 4.01
N PHE A 62 15.12 -6.32 4.14
CA PHE A 62 14.81 -7.41 3.23
C PHE A 62 13.41 -7.27 2.67
N CYS A 63 13.14 -7.96 1.57
CA CYS A 63 11.82 -8.04 0.98
C CYS A 63 10.84 -8.63 2.01
N PRO A 64 9.72 -7.95 2.31
CA PRO A 64 8.70 -8.49 3.20
C PRO A 64 8.20 -9.89 2.82
N LEU A 65 8.17 -10.19 1.51
CA LEU A 65 7.71 -11.46 0.95
C LEU A 65 8.76 -12.58 1.02
N CYS A 66 9.89 -12.41 0.34
CA CYS A 66 10.88 -13.49 0.18
C CYS A 66 12.08 -13.39 1.11
N LYS A 67 12.15 -12.35 1.95
CA LYS A 67 13.26 -12.08 2.87
C LYS A 67 14.63 -11.94 2.18
N GLN A 68 14.67 -11.75 0.86
CA GLN A 68 15.89 -11.45 0.10
C GLN A 68 16.21 -9.97 0.13
N LYS A 69 17.48 -9.62 -0.14
CA LYS A 69 17.88 -8.21 -0.28
C LYS A 69 17.25 -7.59 -1.53
N ARG A 70 17.19 -6.26 -1.55
CA ARG A 70 16.65 -5.48 -2.69
C ARG A 70 17.19 -5.91 -4.04
N ASP A 71 18.50 -6.07 -4.17
CA ASP A 71 19.13 -6.35 -5.46
C ASP A 71 18.93 -7.80 -5.93
N GLU A 72 18.45 -8.67 -5.03
CA GLU A 72 18.23 -10.10 -5.28
C GLU A 72 16.73 -10.43 -5.42
N CYS A 73 15.84 -9.51 -5.03
CA CYS A 73 14.41 -9.74 -4.98
C CYS A 73 13.75 -9.59 -6.36
N SER A 74 13.23 -10.69 -6.91
CA SER A 74 12.35 -10.68 -8.08
C SER A 74 10.86 -10.58 -7.75
N GLU A 75 10.45 -10.94 -6.53
CA GLU A 75 9.03 -11.04 -6.15
C GLU A 75 8.28 -9.70 -6.30
N LEU A 76 8.94 -8.58 -5.98
CA LEU A 76 8.35 -7.25 -6.10
C LEU A 76 8.27 -6.74 -7.54
N ASN A 77 8.81 -7.46 -8.53
CA ASN A 77 8.60 -7.13 -9.94
C ASN A 77 7.29 -7.72 -10.46
N ASP A 78 6.85 -8.83 -9.88
CA ASP A 78 5.61 -9.49 -10.22
C ASP A 78 4.39 -8.60 -9.91
N LEU A 79 3.47 -8.49 -10.87
CA LEU A 79 2.31 -7.62 -10.75
C LEU A 79 1.33 -8.16 -9.71
N GLN A 80 1.09 -9.48 -9.70
CA GLN A 80 0.15 -10.12 -8.79
C GLN A 80 0.60 -9.93 -7.35
N ASN A 81 1.88 -10.11 -7.06
CA ASN A 81 2.46 -9.87 -5.74
C ASN A 81 2.25 -8.43 -5.25
N LYS A 82 2.42 -7.42 -6.14
CA LYS A 82 2.16 -6.02 -5.79
C LYS A 82 0.69 -5.79 -5.44
N MET A 83 -0.23 -6.45 -6.14
CA MET A 83 -1.67 -6.31 -5.89
C MET A 83 -2.09 -7.00 -4.61
N GLU A 84 -1.54 -8.19 -4.31
CA GLU A 84 -1.79 -8.88 -3.04
C GLU A 84 -1.23 -8.08 -1.85
N ILE A 85 -0.02 -7.50 -1.97
CA ILE A 85 0.53 -6.60 -0.94
C ILE A 85 -0.38 -5.38 -0.74
N LEU A 86 -0.86 -4.78 -1.83
CA LEU A 86 -1.76 -3.63 -1.77
C LEU A 86 -3.08 -3.99 -1.09
N GLU A 87 -3.67 -5.12 -1.44
CA GLU A 87 -4.92 -5.61 -0.84
C GLU A 87 -4.78 -5.76 0.67
N GLU A 88 -3.74 -6.44 1.15
CA GLU A 88 -3.50 -6.61 2.58
C GLU A 88 -3.22 -5.27 3.30
N ALA A 89 -2.41 -4.40 2.71
CA ALA A 89 -2.11 -3.08 3.28
C ALA A 89 -3.36 -2.17 3.35
N TYR A 90 -4.20 -2.24 2.33
CA TYR A 90 -5.43 -1.46 2.27
C TYR A 90 -6.48 -2.00 3.25
N ASP A 91 -6.61 -3.32 3.39
CA ASP A 91 -7.43 -3.97 4.42
C ASP A 91 -7.03 -3.52 5.82
N TRP A 92 -5.73 -3.53 6.10
CA TRP A 92 -5.19 -3.02 7.35
C TRP A 92 -5.61 -1.57 7.58
N VAL A 93 -5.41 -0.67 6.59
CA VAL A 93 -5.81 0.74 6.72
C VAL A 93 -7.31 0.91 7.00
N ARG A 94 -8.17 0.07 6.41
CA ARG A 94 -9.63 0.12 6.61
C ARG A 94 -10.07 -0.24 8.03
N GLU A 95 -9.31 -1.08 8.71
CA GLU A 95 -9.60 -1.52 10.08
C GLU A 95 -9.05 -0.57 11.15
N HIS A 96 -8.15 0.34 10.77
CA HIS A 96 -7.42 1.20 11.71
C HIS A 96 -8.11 2.56 11.95
N PRO A 97 -8.53 2.88 13.20
CA PRO A 97 -9.37 4.04 13.50
C PRO A 97 -8.79 5.41 13.11
N GLU A 98 -7.47 5.56 13.11
CA GLU A 98 -6.77 6.81 12.79
C GLU A 98 -7.03 7.29 11.36
N TYR A 99 -7.38 6.38 10.44
CA TYR A 99 -7.69 6.70 9.05
C TYR A 99 -9.20 6.80 8.77
N ARG A 100 -10.05 6.51 9.76
CA ARG A 100 -11.51 6.40 9.60
C ARG A 100 -12.15 7.63 8.97
N PHE A 101 -11.70 8.84 9.34
CA PHE A 101 -12.27 10.08 8.83
C PHE A 101 -11.93 10.29 7.36
N GLN A 102 -10.66 10.11 6.99
CA GLN A 102 -10.17 10.23 5.63
C GLN A 102 -10.85 9.19 4.71
N LEU A 103 -11.00 7.96 5.21
CA LEU A 103 -11.70 6.89 4.54
C LEU A 103 -13.17 7.20 4.28
N SER A 104 -13.85 7.83 5.25
CA SER A 104 -15.28 8.14 5.14
C SER A 104 -15.55 9.33 4.23
N PHE A 105 -14.69 10.36 4.24
CA PHE A 105 -14.95 11.63 3.54
C PHE A 105 -14.95 11.46 2.01
N TYR A 106 -14.05 10.61 1.49
CA TYR A 106 -13.92 10.34 0.06
C TYR A 106 -14.51 8.99 -0.36
N GLU A 107 -15.22 8.32 0.56
CA GLU A 107 -15.60 6.90 0.41
C GLU A 107 -14.42 6.00 0.01
N TYR A 108 -13.21 6.40 0.41
CA TYR A 108 -11.98 5.71 0.01
C TYR A 108 -11.96 4.28 0.52
N ASN A 109 -12.71 3.93 1.57
CA ASN A 109 -12.90 2.55 2.05
C ASN A 109 -13.71 1.64 1.12
N LYS A 110 -14.36 2.20 0.10
CA LYS A 110 -15.15 1.45 -0.90
C LYS A 110 -14.37 1.20 -2.19
N PHE A 111 -13.09 1.53 -2.23
CA PHE A 111 -12.29 1.37 -3.43
C PHE A 111 -11.91 -0.09 -3.61
N GLU A 112 -11.87 -0.55 -4.85
CA GLU A 112 -11.46 -1.92 -5.19
C GLU A 112 -10.00 -1.95 -5.64
N VAL A 113 -9.27 -2.98 -5.23
CA VAL A 113 -7.91 -3.24 -5.72
C VAL A 113 -7.99 -3.96 -7.06
N VAL A 114 -7.42 -3.38 -8.11
CA VAL A 114 -7.41 -3.99 -9.45
C VAL A 114 -6.24 -4.95 -9.56
N LYS A 115 -6.54 -6.24 -9.71
CA LYS A 115 -5.56 -7.32 -9.88
C LYS A 115 -5.04 -7.42 -11.31
#